data_AF-A0A4P8XJ83-F1
#
_entry.id   AF-A0A4P8XJ83-F1
#
_cell.length_a   1.000
_cell.length_b   1.000
_cell.length_c   1.000
_cell.angle_alpha   90.00
_cell.angle_beta   90.00
_cell.angle_gamma   90.00
#
_symmetry.space_group_name_H-M   'P 1'
#
loop_
_entity.id
_entity.type
_entity.pdbx_description
1 polymer ?
#
loop_
_entity_poly.entity_id
_entity_poly.type
_entity_poly.pdbx_seq_one_letter_code
_entity_poly.pdbx_strand_id
1 'polypeptide(L)'
;MSELYLRDFGALDDTMREQLFSIREELRLRGIRMLKHQRTEGGVRVQYQCRGHQGELVVAWDDMQQELSSLFSFSPAPPQT
;
A
#
# COMPACT_ATOMS: atom_id res chain seq x y z
N MET A 1 15.53 -21.35 -15.43
CA MET A 1 14.86 -21.19 -14.11
C MET A 1 14.68 -19.74 -13.70
N SER A 2 15.63 -18.83 -13.97
CA SER A 2 15.52 -17.39 -13.67
C SER A 2 14.37 -16.65 -14.38
N GLU A 3 14.03 -17.02 -15.62
CA GLU A 3 12.95 -16.36 -16.38
C GLU A 3 11.54 -16.58 -15.81
N LEU A 4 11.30 -17.72 -15.17
CA LEU A 4 10.01 -18.04 -14.53
C LEU A 4 9.80 -17.13 -13.30
N TYR A 5 10.84 -16.97 -12.47
CA TYR A 5 10.81 -16.05 -11.32
C TYR A 5 10.62 -14.58 -11.73
N LEU A 6 11.18 -14.16 -12.86
CA LEU A 6 11.00 -12.79 -13.37
C LEU A 6 9.56 -12.54 -13.83
N ARG A 7 8.92 -13.52 -14.47
CA ARG A 7 7.52 -13.40 -14.91
C ARG A 7 6.56 -13.34 -13.72
N ASP A 8 6.78 -14.18 -12.72
CA ASP A 8 5.95 -14.22 -11.52
C ASP A 8 6.12 -12.94 -10.70
N PHE A 9 7.34 -12.40 -10.62
CA PHE A 9 7.60 -11.11 -9.99
C PHE A 9 6.94 -9.94 -10.75
N GLY A 10 6.97 -9.96 -12.08
CA GLY A 10 6.29 -8.97 -12.91
C GLY A 10 4.77 -8.97 -12.68
N ALA A 11 4.15 -10.15 -12.66
CA ALA A 11 2.73 -10.28 -12.38
C ALA A 11 2.35 -9.78 -10.98
N LEU A 12 3.21 -10.02 -9.98
CA LEU A 12 3.05 -9.47 -8.64
C LEU A 12 3.17 -7.94 -8.60
N ASP A 13 4.15 -7.37 -9.28
CA ASP A 13 4.34 -5.91 -9.36
C ASP A 13 3.15 -5.23 -10.05
N ASP A 14 2.66 -5.81 -11.15
CA ASP A 14 1.48 -5.32 -11.87
C ASP A 14 0.23 -5.35 -10.97
N THR A 15 -0.01 -6.47 -10.28
CA THR A 15 -1.13 -6.61 -9.34
C THR A 15 -1.04 -5.57 -8.21
N MET A 16 0.14 -5.37 -7.63
CA MET A 16 0.34 -4.37 -6.59
C MET A 16 0.12 -2.95 -7.12
N ARG A 17 0.54 -2.65 -8.35
CA ARG A 17 0.31 -1.34 -8.97
C ARG A 17 -1.16 -1.06 -9.19
N GLU A 18 -1.92 -2.06 -9.67
CA GLU A 18 -3.37 -1.95 -9.86
C GLU A 18 -4.09 -1.68 -8.54
N GLN A 19 -3.75 -2.42 -7.48
CA GLN A 19 -4.31 -2.20 -6.14
C GLN A 19 -3.96 -0.82 -5.58
N LEU A 20 -2.70 -0.37 -5.75
CA LEU A 20 -2.32 0.97 -5.33
C LEU A 20 -3.03 2.06 -6.12
N PHE A 21 -3.29 1.82 -7.41
CA PHE A 21 -4.06 2.72 -8.25
C PHE A 21 -5.52 2.83 -7.78
N SER A 22 -6.18 1.70 -7.50
CA SER A 22 -7.57 1.71 -7.03
C SER A 22 -7.71 2.42 -5.68
N ILE A 23 -6.81 2.16 -4.73
CA ILE A 23 -6.78 2.86 -3.43
C ILE A 23 -6.61 4.37 -3.63
N ARG A 24 -5.73 4.80 -4.54
CA ARG A 24 -5.52 6.23 -4.83
C ARG A 24 -6.76 6.88 -5.43
N GLU A 25 -7.48 6.19 -6.31
CA GLU A 25 -8.74 6.69 -6.85
C GLU A 25 -9.81 6.81 -5.77
N GLU A 26 -9.94 5.83 -4.86
CA GLU A 26 -10.87 5.93 -3.74
C GLU A 26 -10.56 7.12 -2.82
N LEU A 27 -9.29 7.36 -2.51
CA LEU A 27 -8.86 8.54 -1.76
C LEU A 27 -9.23 9.83 -2.50
N ARG A 28 -9.01 9.86 -3.82
CA ARG A 28 -9.35 11.02 -4.66
C ARG A 28 -10.84 11.31 -4.66
N LEU A 29 -11.68 10.28 -4.74
CA LEU A 29 -13.14 10.39 -4.63
C LEU A 29 -13.57 10.98 -3.28
N ARG A 30 -12.81 10.71 -2.21
CA ARG A 30 -13.03 11.29 -0.87
C ARG A 30 -12.43 12.71 -0.71
N GLY A 31 -11.85 13.26 -1.78
CA GLY A 31 -11.23 14.59 -1.79
C GLY A 31 -9.81 14.63 -1.24
N ILE A 32 -9.14 13.48 -1.14
CA ILE A 32 -7.77 13.33 -0.65
C ILE A 32 -6.87 12.99 -1.84
N ARG A 33 -5.94 13.88 -2.19
CA ARG A 33 -4.94 13.65 -3.24
C ARG A 33 -3.58 13.37 -2.60
N MET A 34 -3.04 12.19 -2.80
CA MET A 34 -1.64 11.91 -2.43
C MET A 34 -0.69 12.62 -3.40
N LEU A 35 0.29 13.35 -2.85
CA LEU A 35 1.24 14.16 -3.63
C LEU A 35 2.59 13.45 -3.75
N LYS A 36 3.16 13.06 -2.62
CA LYS A 36 4.47 12.42 -2.54
C LYS A 36 4.48 11.42 -1.41
N HIS A 37 5.15 10.28 -1.63
CA HIS A 37 5.48 9.34 -0.57
C HIS A 37 7.00 9.19 -0.53
N GLN A 38 7.56 9.11 0.66
CA GLN A 38 8.98 8.93 0.90
C GLN A 38 9.17 7.87 1.98
N ARG A 39 9.96 6.84 1.67
CA ARG A 39 10.44 5.89 2.67
C ARG A 39 11.57 6.56 3.45
N THR A 40 11.49 6.44 4.77
CA THR A 40 12.48 6.95 5.73
C THR A 40 12.92 5.79 6.62
N GLU A 41 13.99 5.97 7.38
CA GLU A 41 14.49 4.92 8.29
C GLU A 41 13.43 4.48 9.31
N GLY A 42 12.62 5.41 9.81
CA GLY A 42 11.59 5.12 10.81
C GLY A 42 10.20 4.79 10.25
N GLY A 43 9.95 4.94 8.94
CA GLY A 43 8.62 4.72 8.39
C GLY A 43 8.39 5.27 6.99
N VAL A 44 7.12 5.42 6.62
CA VAL A 44 6.69 6.08 5.39
C VAL A 44 6.11 7.44 5.73
N ARG A 45 6.61 8.48 5.05
CA ARG A 45 6.05 9.82 5.07
C ARG A 45 5.26 10.06 3.80
N VAL A 46 4.03 10.54 3.94
CA VAL A 46 3.12 10.82 2.83
C VAL A 46 2.61 12.25 2.93
N GLN A 47 2.87 13.03 1.89
CA GLN A 47 2.26 14.35 1.71
C GLN A 47 0.96 14.20 0.93
N TYR A 48 -0.10 14.82 1.43
CA TYR A 48 -1.42 14.79 0.80
C TYR A 48 -2.06 16.17 0.78
N GLN A 49 -3.03 16.35 -0.11
CA GLN A 49 -3.89 17.52 -0.13
C GLN A 49 -5.34 17.07 0.08
N CYS A 50 -6.02 17.66 1.06
CA CYS A 50 -7.43 17.43 1.33
C CYS A 50 -8.19 18.76 1.27
N ARG A 51 -9.13 18.89 0.33
CA ARG A 51 -9.99 20.09 0.18
C ARG A 51 -9.22 21.43 0.16
N GLY A 52 -8.06 21.44 -0.49
CA GLY A 52 -7.20 22.63 -0.58
C GLY A 52 -6.12 22.72 0.50
N HIS A 53 -6.25 22.00 1.62
CA HIS A 53 -5.25 21.97 2.69
C HIS A 53 -4.19 20.91 2.41
N GLN A 54 -2.92 21.28 2.56
CA GLN A 54 -1.81 20.32 2.53
C GLN A 54 -1.57 19.76 3.93
N GLY A 55 -1.36 18.45 4.00
CA GLY A 55 -1.06 17.73 5.22
C GLY A 55 0.06 16.72 4.99
N GLU A 56 0.63 16.26 6.09
CA GLU A 56 1.64 15.21 6.10
C GLU A 56 1.19 14.11 7.06
N LEU A 57 1.28 12.87 6.62
CA LEU A 57 1.06 11.68 7.41
C LEU A 57 2.40 10.95 7.55
N VAL A 58 2.73 10.52 8.76
CA VAL A 58 3.88 9.66 9.02
C VAL A 58 3.35 8.37 9.60
N VAL A 59 3.72 7.25 8.97
CA VAL A 59 3.38 5.91 9.42
C VAL A 59 4.68 5.22 9.79
N ALA A 60 4.85 4.86 11.07
CA ALA A 60 6.03 4.13 11.51
C ALA A 60 6.04 2.70 10.94
N TRP A 61 7.22 2.13 10.74
CA TRP A 61 7.32 0.75 10.26
C TRP A 61 6.69 -0.25 11.23
N ASP A 62 6.88 -0.05 12.54
CA ASP A 62 6.34 -0.94 13.57
C ASP A 62 4.82 -0.95 13.57
N ASP A 63 4.19 0.23 13.46
CA ASP A 63 2.73 0.36 13.36
C ASP A 63 2.20 -0.35 12.11
N MET A 64 2.89 -0.16 10.97
CA MET A 64 2.53 -0.81 9.72
C MET A 64 2.66 -2.34 9.81
N GLN A 65 3.73 -2.84 10.44
CA GLN A 65 3.92 -4.28 10.65
C GLN A 65 2.84 -4.86 11.57
N GLN A 66 2.45 -4.15 12.63
CA GLN A 66 1.40 -4.57 13.53
C GLN A 66 0.04 -4.62 12.82
N GLU A 67 -0.28 -3.60 12.03
CA GLU A 67 -1.53 -3.55 11.27
C GLU A 67 -1.57 -4.67 10.21
N LEU A 68 -0.50 -4.83 9.43
CA LEU A 68 -0.40 -5.93 8.46
C LEU A 68 -0.50 -7.30 9.14
N SER A 69 0.18 -7.51 10.25
CA SER A 69 0.09 -8.75 11.03
C SER A 69 -1.36 -9.00 11.45
N SER A 70 -2.07 -7.98 11.93
CA SER A 70 -3.47 -8.11 12.32
C SER A 70 -4.37 -8.46 11.12
N LEU A 71 -4.15 -7.85 9.96
CA LEU A 71 -4.94 -8.10 8.75
C LEU A 71 -4.70 -9.51 8.19
N PHE A 72 -3.45 -9.98 8.18
CA PHE A 72 -3.10 -11.32 7.71
C PHE A 72 -3.43 -12.42 8.72
N SER A 73 -3.50 -12.09 10.03
CA SER A 73 -4.01 -13.01 11.06
C SER A 73 -5.49 -13.35 10.85
N PHE A 74 -6.24 -12.51 10.12
CA PHE A 74 -7.65 -12.70 9.79
C PHE A 74 -7.89 -13.35 8.41
N SER A 75 -6.85 -13.84 7.72
CA SER A 75 -7.06 -14.61 6.49
C SER A 75 -7.70 -15.97 6.83
N PRO A 76 -8.97 -16.25 6.44
CA PRO A 76 -9.50 -17.59 6.59
C PRO A 76 -8.69 -18.50 5.67
N ALA A 77 -8.19 -19.60 6.25
CA ALA A 77 -7.44 -20.61 5.50
C ALA A 77 -8.20 -20.98 4.21
N PRO A 78 -7.50 -21.18 3.08
CA PRO A 78 -8.17 -21.63 1.86
C PRO A 78 -8.90 -22.95 2.16
N PRO A 79 -10.12 -23.15 1.65
CA PRO A 79 -10.84 -24.40 1.85
C PRO A 79 -10.00 -25.53 1.26
N GLN A 80 -9.58 -26.46 2.11
CA GLN A 80 -9.05 -27.74 1.66
C GLN A 80 -10.24 -28.60 1.27
N THR A 81 -10.52 -28.70 -0.03
CA THR A 81 -11.16 -29.89 -0.62
C THR A 81 -10.90 -29.93 -2.12
#